data_AF-A0A519W4X6-F1
#
_entry.id   AF-A0A519W4X6-F1
#
_cell.length_a   1.000
_cell.length_b   1.000
_cell.length_c   1.000
_cell.angle_alpha   90.00
_cell.angle_beta   90.00
_cell.angle_gamma   90.00
#
_symmetry.space_group_name_H-M   'P 1'
#
loop_
_entity.id
_entity.type
_entity.pdbx_description
1 polymer ?
#
loop_
_entity_poly.entity_id
_entity_poly.type
_entity_poly.pdbx_seq_one_letter_code
_entity_poly.pdbx_strand_id
1 'polypeptide(L)'
;MIRSIIFLFATVFLFSSTTKGQEKFKLLINDEATLKVLKQQFISKSSNEQISRADRALLKRPYSVTFKKTKIAPSGDIHDYLSQAPYWWPDPTKANGEPYIRKDGRRNPEIYKLNDRAQIGDLTAALNDLALGYYLSGEEKYAKKANELLTVFFVDTATRMNPSLTFAQYVPGLNDGRGIGIIETRGLIDIPEAIALLQESKSLKPETVSGVKKWFSAYLTWLTDSANGKSERLEKNNHGTNYDLQVIDFALFLDNKELAKRTLSSITIPRLDVQFDTDGRQPLETARTNSWDYVNMNLDAWMKIAKL
;
A
#
# COMPACT_ATOMS: atom_id res chain seq x y z
N MET A 1 -72.41 39.51 12.97
CA MET A 1 -71.36 39.14 13.95
C MET A 1 -70.42 38.18 13.24
N ILE A 2 -69.28 38.69 12.76
CA ILE A 2 -68.35 38.01 11.86
C ILE A 2 -67.52 37.00 12.68
N ARG A 3 -67.48 35.73 12.27
CA ARG A 3 -66.52 34.73 12.77
C ARG A 3 -65.59 34.33 11.64
N SER A 4 -64.35 34.80 11.72
CA SER A 4 -63.25 34.42 10.83
C SER A 4 -62.78 33.00 11.17
N ILE A 5 -62.72 32.12 10.18
CA ILE A 5 -62.05 30.82 10.27
C ILE A 5 -60.73 30.96 9.52
N ILE A 6 -59.61 30.91 10.25
CA ILE A 6 -58.26 30.91 9.69
C ILE A 6 -57.88 29.44 9.43
N PHE A 7 -57.74 29.07 8.15
CA PHE A 7 -57.13 27.81 7.76
C PHE A 7 -55.61 27.98 7.68
N LEU A 8 -54.88 27.33 8.58
CA LEU A 8 -53.42 27.27 8.56
C LEU A 8 -52.98 26.13 7.64
N PHE A 9 -52.48 26.44 6.45
CA PHE A 9 -51.83 25.45 5.58
C PHE A 9 -50.40 25.19 6.07
N ALA A 10 -50.18 24.04 6.69
CA ALA A 10 -48.83 23.54 6.98
C ALA A 10 -48.26 22.87 5.73
N THR A 11 -47.40 23.57 4.99
CA THR A 11 -46.56 22.98 3.94
C THR A 11 -45.52 22.07 4.57
N VAL A 12 -45.74 20.75 4.48
CA VAL A 12 -44.74 19.72 4.80
C VAL A 12 -43.76 19.66 3.63
N PHE A 13 -42.55 20.21 3.82
CA PHE A 13 -41.44 19.95 2.91
C PHE A 13 -40.92 18.52 3.13
N LEU A 14 -41.31 17.60 2.26
CA LEU A 14 -40.67 16.29 2.13
C LEU A 14 -39.29 16.50 1.51
N PHE A 15 -38.25 16.54 2.35
CA PHE A 15 -36.87 16.38 1.88
C PHE A 15 -36.68 14.94 1.41
N SER A 16 -36.79 14.74 0.09
CA SER A 16 -36.26 13.55 -0.58
C SER A 16 -34.73 13.57 -0.44
N SER A 17 -34.19 12.86 0.54
CA SER A 17 -32.78 12.50 0.55
C SER A 17 -32.54 11.51 -0.60
N THR A 18 -32.12 12.03 -1.75
CA THR A 18 -31.48 11.19 -2.77
C THR A 18 -30.20 10.64 -2.15
N THR A 19 -30.24 9.38 -1.70
CA THR A 19 -29.03 8.62 -1.41
C THR A 19 -28.26 8.55 -2.73
N LYS A 20 -27.22 9.37 -2.88
CA LYS A 20 -26.18 9.11 -3.88
C LYS A 20 -25.75 7.66 -3.65
N GLY A 21 -26.04 6.78 -4.61
CA GLY A 21 -25.57 5.40 -4.56
C GLY A 21 -24.09 5.42 -4.24
N GLN A 22 -23.69 4.70 -3.21
CA GLN A 22 -22.30 4.63 -2.78
C GLN A 22 -21.49 4.10 -3.98
N GLU A 23 -20.55 4.91 -4.46
CA GLU A 23 -19.76 4.56 -5.65
C GLU A 23 -19.01 3.27 -5.37
N LYS A 24 -19.23 2.25 -6.21
CA LYS A 24 -18.60 0.94 -6.04
C LYS A 24 -17.09 1.05 -6.25
N PHE A 25 -16.32 0.47 -5.35
CA PHE A 25 -14.88 0.34 -5.51
C PHE A 25 -14.60 -0.63 -6.67
N LYS A 26 -13.68 -0.24 -7.55
CA LYS A 26 -13.23 -1.09 -8.66
C LYS A 26 -11.95 -1.80 -8.27
N LEU A 27 -11.82 -3.04 -8.70
CA LEU A 27 -10.52 -3.71 -8.75
C LEU A 27 -9.67 -2.98 -9.80
N LEU A 28 -8.44 -2.68 -9.43
CA LEU A 28 -7.45 -1.99 -10.25
C LEU A 28 -6.50 -2.99 -10.91
N ILE A 29 -6.04 -4.00 -10.18
CA ILE A 29 -5.01 -4.97 -10.60
C ILE A 29 -5.58 -6.39 -10.73
N ASN A 30 -6.48 -6.81 -9.84
CA ASN A 30 -7.06 -8.15 -9.95
C ASN A 30 -8.08 -8.20 -11.09
N ASP A 31 -7.97 -9.24 -11.92
CA ASP A 31 -8.90 -9.50 -13.01
C ASP A 31 -10.18 -10.14 -12.47
N GLU A 32 -11.33 -9.53 -12.77
CA GLU A 32 -12.64 -10.03 -12.35
C GLU A 32 -12.91 -11.44 -12.88
N ALA A 33 -12.48 -11.78 -14.10
CA ALA A 33 -12.73 -13.10 -14.68
C ALA A 33 -11.96 -14.18 -13.88
N THR A 34 -10.70 -13.91 -13.56
CA THR A 34 -9.87 -14.76 -12.70
C THR A 34 -10.49 -14.97 -11.32
N LEU A 35 -11.01 -13.90 -10.69
CA LEU A 35 -11.69 -14.01 -9.39
C LEU A 35 -12.99 -14.81 -9.48
N LYS A 36 -13.77 -14.67 -10.56
CA LYS A 36 -14.98 -15.47 -10.80
C LYS A 36 -14.64 -16.95 -10.95
N VAL A 37 -13.58 -17.29 -11.69
CA VAL A 37 -13.08 -18.67 -11.81
C VAL A 37 -12.65 -19.20 -10.44
N LEU A 38 -11.90 -18.41 -9.66
CA LEU A 38 -11.49 -18.81 -8.32
C LEU A 38 -12.70 -19.07 -7.41
N LYS A 39 -13.74 -18.25 -7.49
CA LYS A 39 -14.99 -18.42 -6.73
C LYS A 39 -15.76 -19.67 -7.15
N GLN A 40 -15.84 -19.98 -8.44
CA GLN A 40 -16.42 -21.22 -8.92
C GLN A 40 -15.64 -22.45 -8.43
N GLN A 41 -14.31 -22.39 -8.48
CA GLN A 41 -13.46 -23.46 -7.96
C GLN A 41 -13.64 -23.64 -6.45
N PHE A 42 -13.77 -22.56 -5.69
CA PHE A 42 -14.08 -22.59 -4.26
C PHE A 42 -15.39 -23.33 -3.98
N ILE A 43 -16.47 -23.03 -4.71
CA ILE A 43 -17.77 -23.68 -4.55
C ILE A 43 -17.68 -25.20 -4.84
N SER A 44 -16.82 -25.60 -5.79
CA SER A 44 -16.71 -26.99 -6.23
C SER A 44 -15.82 -27.90 -5.36
N LYS A 45 -15.01 -27.35 -4.45
CA LYS A 45 -14.00 -28.12 -3.68
C LYS A 45 -14.32 -28.15 -2.19
N SER A 46 -14.06 -29.29 -1.54
CA SER A 46 -14.24 -29.46 -0.09
C SER A 46 -13.12 -28.84 0.77
N SER A 47 -11.93 -28.60 0.19
CA SER A 47 -10.81 -27.93 0.85
C SER A 47 -10.30 -26.80 -0.02
N ASN A 48 -10.13 -25.61 0.58
CA ASN A 48 -9.70 -24.41 -0.10
C ASN A 48 -8.55 -23.73 0.66
N GLU A 49 -7.40 -23.61 -0.02
CA GLU A 49 -6.18 -23.04 0.56
C GLU A 49 -6.35 -21.56 0.93
N GLN A 50 -7.10 -20.79 0.12
CA GLN A 50 -7.37 -19.37 0.38
C GLN A 50 -8.18 -19.19 1.67
N ILE A 51 -9.18 -20.04 1.91
CA ILE A 51 -9.91 -20.04 3.20
C ILE A 51 -8.98 -20.41 4.35
N SER A 52 -8.12 -21.41 4.19
CA SER A 52 -7.16 -21.80 5.23
C SER A 52 -6.17 -20.66 5.55
N ARG A 53 -5.76 -19.87 4.55
CA ARG A 53 -4.94 -18.67 4.75
C ARG A 53 -5.72 -17.57 5.48
N ALA A 54 -6.97 -17.32 5.08
CA ALA A 54 -7.85 -16.36 5.72
C ALA A 54 -8.12 -16.71 7.21
N ASP A 55 -8.38 -17.98 7.52
CA ASP A 55 -8.57 -18.45 8.89
C ASP A 55 -7.29 -18.26 9.73
N ARG A 56 -6.10 -18.47 9.17
CA ARG A 56 -4.83 -18.15 9.86
C ARG A 56 -4.65 -16.65 10.07
N ALA A 57 -5.10 -15.82 9.14
CA ALA A 57 -5.06 -14.37 9.25
C ALA A 57 -5.98 -13.85 10.36
N LEU A 58 -7.11 -14.53 10.65
CA LEU A 58 -7.98 -14.20 11.79
C LEU A 58 -7.25 -14.27 13.14
N LEU A 59 -6.29 -15.17 13.27
CA LEU A 59 -5.52 -15.39 14.50
C LEU A 59 -4.42 -14.34 14.71
N LYS A 60 -4.16 -13.47 13.72
CA LYS A 60 -3.13 -12.45 13.81
C LYS A 60 -3.57 -11.29 14.68
N ARG A 61 -2.62 -10.74 15.44
CA ARG A 61 -2.80 -9.47 16.15
C ARG A 61 -2.77 -8.32 15.14
N PRO A 62 -3.37 -7.16 15.47
CA PRO A 62 -3.19 -5.96 14.67
C PRO A 62 -1.72 -5.58 14.48
N TYR A 63 -1.46 -4.90 13.37
CA TYR A 63 -0.13 -4.43 12.96
C TYR A 63 -0.06 -2.91 13.12
N SER A 64 1.11 -2.39 13.48
CA SER A 64 1.38 -0.95 13.54
C SER A 64 2.88 -0.68 13.66
N VAL A 65 3.35 0.43 13.07
CA VAL A 65 4.71 0.95 13.26
C VAL A 65 5.01 1.40 14.69
N THR A 66 3.99 1.56 15.54
CA THR A 66 4.16 1.87 16.97
C THR A 66 4.34 0.60 17.81
N PHE A 67 3.97 -0.57 17.27
CA PHE A 67 4.05 -1.83 18.01
C PHE A 67 5.46 -2.42 17.98
N LYS A 68 5.94 -2.78 19.17
CA LYS A 68 7.30 -3.34 19.37
C LYS A 68 8.38 -2.46 18.74
N LYS A 69 8.17 -1.13 18.74
CA LYS A 69 9.13 -0.18 18.18
C LYS A 69 10.38 -0.14 19.04
N THR A 70 11.51 -0.49 18.46
CA THR A 70 12.81 -0.60 19.14
C THR A 70 13.64 0.67 19.04
N LYS A 71 13.33 1.54 18.07
CA LYS A 71 14.01 2.81 17.82
C LYS A 71 13.01 3.83 17.30
N ILE A 72 13.08 5.04 17.84
CA ILE A 72 12.30 6.20 17.37
C ILE A 72 13.07 6.90 16.26
N ALA A 73 12.37 7.36 15.22
CA ALA A 73 12.98 8.15 14.17
C ALA A 73 13.54 9.49 14.71
N PRO A 74 14.50 10.14 14.02
CA PRO A 74 15.06 11.41 14.45
C PRO A 74 14.05 12.55 14.71
N SER A 75 12.85 12.48 14.14
CA SER A 75 11.74 13.40 14.43
C SER A 75 11.27 13.36 15.89
N GLY A 76 11.53 12.26 16.61
CA GLY A 76 10.96 11.98 17.93
C GLY A 76 9.54 11.41 17.90
N ASP A 77 8.94 11.20 16.71
CA ASP A 77 7.59 10.66 16.58
C ASP A 77 7.61 9.12 16.43
N ILE A 78 6.86 8.44 17.30
CA ILE A 78 6.71 6.97 17.27
C ILE A 78 5.93 6.48 16.04
N HIS A 79 5.10 7.34 15.45
CA HIS A 79 4.27 7.05 14.28
C HIS A 79 5.04 7.08 12.96
N ASP A 80 6.28 7.57 12.96
CA ASP A 80 7.12 7.59 11.77
C ASP A 80 7.69 6.21 11.44
N TYR A 81 7.57 5.82 10.16
CA TYR A 81 8.17 4.60 9.66
C TYR A 81 9.70 4.71 9.65
N LEU A 82 10.37 3.72 10.23
CA LEU A 82 11.82 3.65 10.32
C LEU A 82 12.34 2.29 9.85
N SER A 83 13.29 2.31 8.92
CA SER A 83 14.01 1.11 8.50
C SER A 83 15.45 1.42 8.09
N GLN A 84 16.32 0.43 8.16
CA GLN A 84 17.73 0.56 7.76
C GLN A 84 17.94 -0.03 6.37
N ALA A 85 18.83 0.57 5.59
CA ALA A 85 19.19 0.07 4.27
C ALA A 85 19.78 -1.36 4.32
N PRO A 86 19.24 -2.31 3.54
CA PRO A 86 19.54 -3.74 3.73
C PRO A 86 20.97 -4.14 3.40
N TYR A 87 21.64 -3.42 2.50
CA TYR A 87 22.97 -3.79 2.01
C TYR A 87 24.10 -2.95 2.58
N TRP A 88 23.87 -2.24 3.68
CA TRP A 88 24.87 -1.38 4.31
C TRP A 88 25.36 -1.99 5.62
N TRP A 89 26.68 -2.06 5.77
CA TRP A 89 27.37 -2.76 6.86
C TRP A 89 28.37 -1.82 7.55
N PRO A 90 28.68 -2.04 8.84
CA PRO A 90 29.76 -1.33 9.50
C PRO A 90 31.08 -1.44 8.70
N ASP A 91 31.79 -0.32 8.57
CA ASP A 91 33.10 -0.25 7.94
C ASP A 91 34.18 -0.75 8.92
N PRO A 92 34.80 -1.92 8.69
CA PRO A 92 35.81 -2.48 9.59
C PRO A 92 37.09 -1.63 9.66
N THR A 93 37.27 -0.65 8.77
CA THR A 93 38.43 0.26 8.79
C THR A 93 38.22 1.48 9.70
N LYS A 94 37.02 1.65 10.29
CA LYS A 94 36.66 2.78 11.15
C LYS A 94 36.46 2.31 12.58
N ALA A 95 36.93 3.10 13.55
CA ALA A 95 36.88 2.73 14.96
C ALA A 95 35.46 2.49 15.49
N ASN A 96 34.48 3.24 14.99
CA ASN A 96 33.05 3.10 15.33
C ASN A 96 32.23 2.37 14.24
N GLY A 97 32.88 1.87 13.18
CA GLY A 97 32.18 1.23 12.07
C GLY A 97 31.40 2.16 11.13
N GLU A 98 31.52 3.48 11.27
CA GLU A 98 30.76 4.46 10.47
C GLU A 98 31.67 5.38 9.64
N PRO A 99 31.21 5.89 8.46
CA PRO A 99 29.92 5.58 7.82
C PRO A 99 29.84 4.12 7.36
N TYR A 100 28.64 3.55 7.34
CA TYR A 100 28.46 2.19 6.81
C TYR A 100 28.87 2.14 5.34
N ILE A 101 29.28 0.95 4.87
CA ILE A 101 29.68 0.67 3.48
C ILE A 101 28.70 -0.30 2.81
N ARG A 102 28.44 -0.09 1.52
CA ARG A 102 27.52 -0.91 0.73
C ARG A 102 28.17 -2.24 0.32
N LYS A 103 27.49 -3.36 0.57
CA LYS A 103 27.81 -4.71 0.11
C LYS A 103 26.60 -5.29 -0.62
N ASP A 104 26.52 -5.09 -1.94
CA ASP A 104 25.33 -5.46 -2.72
C ASP A 104 24.98 -6.95 -2.59
N GLY A 105 23.68 -7.24 -2.50
CA GLY A 105 23.16 -8.60 -2.30
C GLY A 105 23.40 -9.22 -0.91
N ARG A 106 24.22 -8.60 -0.05
CA ARG A 106 24.51 -9.12 1.29
C ARG A 106 23.69 -8.37 2.33
N ARG A 107 22.59 -8.97 2.80
CA ARG A 107 21.71 -8.33 3.79
C ARG A 107 22.39 -8.25 5.16
N ASN A 108 22.48 -7.04 5.71
CA ASN A 108 22.90 -6.82 7.09
C ASN A 108 21.76 -7.23 8.03
N PRO A 109 21.95 -8.22 8.95
CA PRO A 109 20.91 -8.67 9.86
C PRO A 109 20.43 -7.60 10.85
N GLU A 110 21.15 -6.48 11.00
CA GLU A 110 20.72 -5.37 11.84
C GLU A 110 19.39 -4.75 11.41
N ILE A 111 19.00 -4.89 10.14
CA ILE A 111 17.68 -4.47 9.68
C ILE A 111 16.55 -5.15 10.45
N TYR A 112 16.77 -6.36 10.97
CA TYR A 112 15.78 -7.12 11.75
C TYR A 112 15.69 -6.67 13.21
N LYS A 113 16.58 -5.79 13.67
CA LYS A 113 16.43 -5.09 14.96
C LYS A 113 15.29 -4.06 14.89
N LEU A 114 14.90 -3.65 13.68
CA LEU A 114 13.75 -2.78 13.40
C LEU A 114 12.58 -3.63 12.89
N ASN A 115 11.35 -3.19 13.14
CA ASN A 115 10.16 -4.00 12.90
C ASN A 115 9.20 -3.44 11.84
N ASP A 116 9.29 -2.14 11.53
CA ASP A 116 8.26 -1.44 10.75
C ASP A 116 8.05 -2.06 9.35
N ARG A 117 9.14 -2.48 8.68
CA ARG A 117 9.06 -3.19 7.40
C ARG A 117 8.24 -4.48 7.50
N ALA A 118 8.45 -5.26 8.55
CA ALA A 118 7.71 -6.50 8.78
C ALA A 118 6.24 -6.21 9.11
N GLN A 119 5.95 -5.13 9.85
CA GLN A 119 4.57 -4.73 10.15
C GLN A 119 3.77 -4.43 8.88
N ILE A 120 4.33 -3.70 7.92
CA ILE A 120 3.67 -3.41 6.63
C ILE A 120 3.52 -4.68 5.78
N GLY A 121 4.58 -5.49 5.69
CA GLY A 121 4.56 -6.72 4.92
C GLY A 121 3.50 -7.71 5.43
N ASP A 122 3.44 -7.92 6.74
CA ASP A 122 2.48 -8.83 7.35
C ASP A 122 1.04 -8.28 7.28
N LEU A 123 0.86 -6.96 7.41
CA LEU A 123 -0.45 -6.31 7.25
C LEU A 123 -1.02 -6.54 5.84
N THR A 124 -0.25 -6.23 4.81
CA THR A 124 -0.69 -6.32 3.40
C THR A 124 -1.01 -7.77 3.03
N ALA A 125 -0.17 -8.73 3.44
CA ALA A 125 -0.45 -10.16 3.28
C ALA A 125 -1.75 -10.60 4.00
N ALA A 126 -1.92 -10.21 5.27
CA ALA A 126 -3.12 -10.56 6.04
C ALA A 126 -4.39 -9.95 5.44
N LEU A 127 -4.34 -8.70 4.97
CA LEU A 127 -5.48 -8.04 4.33
C LEU A 127 -5.88 -8.70 3.03
N ASN A 128 -4.90 -9.11 2.21
CA ASN A 128 -5.16 -9.86 0.98
C ASN A 128 -5.86 -11.20 1.30
N ASP A 129 -5.31 -11.98 2.22
CA ASP A 129 -5.89 -13.28 2.63
C ASP A 129 -7.31 -13.12 3.19
N LEU A 130 -7.55 -12.12 4.04
CA LEU A 130 -8.88 -11.84 4.63
C LEU A 130 -9.88 -11.36 3.58
N ALA A 131 -9.49 -10.43 2.71
CA ALA A 131 -10.35 -9.91 1.67
C ALA A 131 -10.76 -11.00 0.66
N LEU A 132 -9.81 -11.85 0.29
CA LEU A 132 -10.09 -13.01 -0.56
C LEU A 132 -10.99 -14.03 0.14
N GLY A 133 -10.74 -14.31 1.42
CA GLY A 133 -11.60 -15.16 2.24
C GLY A 133 -13.04 -14.67 2.26
N TYR A 134 -13.26 -13.37 2.50
CA TYR A 134 -14.58 -12.75 2.43
C TYR A 134 -15.20 -12.85 1.03
N TYR A 135 -14.46 -12.49 -0.02
CA TYR A 135 -14.98 -12.51 -1.38
C TYR A 135 -15.47 -13.91 -1.80
N LEU A 136 -14.74 -14.95 -1.39
CA LEU A 136 -15.05 -16.34 -1.70
C LEU A 136 -16.23 -16.87 -0.88
N SER A 137 -16.19 -16.75 0.45
CA SER A 137 -17.19 -17.39 1.33
C SER A 137 -18.36 -16.51 1.73
N GLY A 138 -18.23 -15.19 1.63
CA GLY A 138 -19.20 -14.22 2.17
C GLY A 138 -19.20 -14.13 3.70
N GLU A 139 -18.27 -14.79 4.40
CA GLU A 139 -18.24 -14.77 5.87
C GLU A 139 -17.72 -13.43 6.41
N GLU A 140 -18.59 -12.73 7.13
CA GLU A 140 -18.31 -11.42 7.74
C GLU A 140 -17.14 -11.41 8.75
N LYS A 141 -16.75 -12.58 9.29
CA LYS A 141 -15.60 -12.68 10.22
C LYS A 141 -14.31 -12.15 9.59
N TYR A 142 -14.10 -12.41 8.30
CA TYR A 142 -12.89 -11.97 7.60
C TYR A 142 -12.92 -10.45 7.36
N ALA A 143 -14.05 -9.92 6.90
CA ALA A 143 -14.22 -8.49 6.69
C ALA A 143 -14.12 -7.69 7.99
N LYS A 144 -14.70 -8.21 9.09
CA LYS A 144 -14.56 -7.61 10.43
C LYS A 144 -13.10 -7.51 10.85
N LYS A 145 -12.31 -8.57 10.65
CA LYS A 145 -10.88 -8.56 10.97
C LYS A 145 -10.12 -7.60 10.05
N ALA A 146 -10.40 -7.59 8.76
CA ALA A 146 -9.77 -6.66 7.83
C ALA A 146 -10.06 -5.19 8.21
N ASN A 147 -11.29 -4.87 8.59
CA ASN A 147 -11.66 -3.54 9.07
C ASN A 147 -10.88 -3.15 10.34
N GLU A 148 -10.69 -4.07 11.28
CA GLU A 148 -9.84 -3.85 12.48
C GLU A 148 -8.41 -3.51 12.08
N LEU A 149 -7.79 -4.32 11.20
CA LEU A 149 -6.41 -4.10 10.76
C LEU A 149 -6.23 -2.76 10.03
N LEU A 150 -7.14 -2.40 9.12
CA LEU A 150 -7.13 -1.12 8.42
C LEU A 150 -7.28 0.05 9.40
N THR A 151 -8.17 -0.07 10.39
CA THR A 151 -8.41 0.99 11.36
C THR A 151 -7.18 1.24 12.21
N VAL A 152 -6.56 0.19 12.76
CA VAL A 152 -5.36 0.31 13.60
C VAL A 152 -4.19 0.90 12.82
N PHE A 153 -3.93 0.41 11.59
CA PHE A 153 -2.72 0.83 10.89
C PHE A 153 -2.81 2.23 10.27
N PHE A 154 -3.99 2.66 9.81
CA PHE A 154 -4.13 3.89 9.02
C PHE A 154 -4.94 5.00 9.70
N VAL A 155 -5.81 4.68 10.66
CA VAL A 155 -6.85 5.61 11.12
C VAL A 155 -6.69 5.97 12.59
N ASP A 156 -6.55 4.98 13.46
CA ASP A 156 -6.48 5.17 14.91
C ASP A 156 -5.28 6.04 15.28
N THR A 157 -5.53 7.19 15.91
CA THR A 157 -4.49 8.16 16.25
C THR A 157 -3.45 7.61 17.22
N ALA A 158 -3.77 6.58 18.01
CA ALA A 158 -2.81 5.96 18.92
C ALA A 158 -1.83 5.01 18.22
N THR A 159 -2.15 4.55 17.01
CA THR A 159 -1.40 3.46 16.35
C THR A 159 -1.12 3.68 14.87
N ARG A 160 -1.73 4.66 14.22
CA ARG A 160 -1.56 4.88 12.78
C ARG A 160 -0.11 5.16 12.41
N MET A 161 0.32 4.69 11.25
CA MET A 161 1.56 5.15 10.65
C MET A 161 1.38 6.57 10.10
N ASN A 162 2.37 7.44 10.22
CA ASN A 162 2.38 8.72 9.50
C ASN A 162 2.52 8.48 7.98
N PRO A 163 1.82 9.23 7.12
CA PRO A 163 1.81 9.00 5.67
C PRO A 163 3.10 9.50 4.98
N SER A 164 4.25 8.97 5.39
CA SER A 164 5.57 9.29 4.82
C SER A 164 6.58 8.16 5.04
N LEU A 165 7.59 8.09 4.17
CA LEU A 165 8.80 7.27 4.34
C LEU A 165 10.05 8.14 4.47
N THR A 166 9.94 9.22 5.24
CA THR A 166 11.04 10.18 5.44
C THR A 166 12.30 9.47 5.99
N PHE A 167 12.12 8.49 6.89
CA PHE A 167 13.20 7.78 7.57
C PHE A 167 13.39 6.33 7.09
N ALA A 168 12.94 6.04 5.88
CA ALA A 168 13.05 4.72 5.30
C ALA A 168 14.45 4.46 4.73
N GLN A 169 14.95 3.25 4.97
CA GLN A 169 16.28 2.79 4.61
C GLN A 169 17.39 3.79 4.93
N TYR A 170 17.38 4.35 6.15
CA TYR A 170 18.47 5.17 6.63
C TYR A 170 19.79 4.38 6.61
N VAL A 171 20.91 5.11 6.56
CA VAL A 171 22.25 4.52 6.55
C VAL A 171 23.05 5.13 7.70
N PRO A 172 23.47 4.35 8.71
CA PRO A 172 24.26 4.86 9.82
C PRO A 172 25.51 5.61 9.36
N GLY A 173 25.71 6.81 9.92
CA GLY A 173 26.78 7.73 9.57
C GLY A 173 26.65 8.43 8.21
N LEU A 174 25.54 8.27 7.47
CA LEU A 174 25.37 8.87 6.14
C LEU A 174 24.07 9.66 5.93
N ASN A 175 22.92 9.12 6.34
CA ASN A 175 21.63 9.81 6.20
C ASN A 175 20.57 9.20 7.12
N ASP A 176 19.54 9.98 7.40
CA ASP A 176 18.40 9.58 8.23
C ASP A 176 17.28 8.87 7.46
N GLY A 177 17.39 8.78 6.13
CA GLY A 177 16.43 8.15 5.24
C GLY A 177 16.68 8.57 3.79
N ARG A 178 16.07 7.86 2.82
CA ARG A 178 16.34 8.07 1.39
C ARG A 178 15.22 7.58 0.49
N GLY A 179 15.18 8.11 -0.74
CA GLY A 179 14.20 7.75 -1.78
C GLY A 179 14.06 6.24 -1.99
N ILE A 180 15.19 5.53 -2.10
CA ILE A 180 15.30 4.06 -2.26
C ILE A 180 14.50 3.27 -1.20
N GLY A 181 14.17 3.89 -0.06
CA GLY A 181 13.30 3.31 0.96
C GLY A 181 11.83 3.13 0.54
N ILE A 182 11.34 3.86 -0.46
CA ILE A 182 9.95 3.80 -0.95
C ILE A 182 9.61 2.41 -1.53
N ILE A 183 10.60 1.64 -1.98
CA ILE A 183 10.42 0.25 -2.41
C ILE A 183 9.81 -0.65 -1.32
N GLU A 184 9.92 -0.27 -0.04
CA GLU A 184 9.43 -1.08 1.09
C GLU A 184 7.91 -1.06 1.23
N THR A 185 7.22 -0.09 0.61
CA THR A 185 5.76 0.02 0.60
C THR A 185 5.11 -0.40 -0.71
N ARG A 186 5.83 -1.07 -1.61
CA ARG A 186 5.25 -1.60 -2.86
C ARG A 186 4.00 -2.47 -2.66
N GLY A 187 3.85 -3.11 -1.50
CA GLY A 187 2.68 -3.92 -1.15
C GLY A 187 1.43 -3.11 -0.77
N LEU A 188 1.54 -1.79 -0.58
CA LEU A 188 0.37 -0.95 -0.27
C LEU A 188 -0.64 -0.90 -1.42
N ILE A 189 -0.25 -1.27 -2.64
CA ILE A 189 -1.16 -1.43 -3.79
C ILE A 189 -2.20 -2.56 -3.57
N ASP A 190 -1.98 -3.44 -2.60
CA ASP A 190 -2.95 -4.49 -2.26
C ASP A 190 -4.13 -3.94 -1.43
N ILE A 191 -4.00 -2.74 -0.85
CA ILE A 191 -5.03 -2.14 0.02
C ILE A 191 -6.28 -1.70 -0.78
N PRO A 192 -6.16 -0.99 -1.92
CA PRO A 192 -7.31 -0.71 -2.78
C PRO A 192 -8.06 -1.96 -3.22
N GLU A 193 -7.32 -3.02 -3.60
CA GLU A 193 -7.88 -4.33 -3.97
C GLU A 193 -8.67 -4.96 -2.82
N ALA A 194 -8.09 -5.00 -1.62
CA ALA A 194 -8.74 -5.55 -0.44
C ALA A 194 -10.04 -4.79 -0.13
N ILE A 195 -10.04 -3.46 -0.19
CA ILE A 195 -11.24 -2.63 0.01
C ILE A 195 -12.29 -2.93 -1.06
N ALA A 196 -11.90 -3.09 -2.32
CA ALA A 196 -12.82 -3.42 -3.40
C ALA A 196 -13.47 -4.80 -3.22
N LEU A 197 -12.72 -5.82 -2.77
CA LEU A 197 -13.24 -7.15 -2.48
C LEU A 197 -14.19 -7.17 -1.28
N LEU A 198 -13.95 -6.28 -0.30
CA LEU A 198 -14.73 -6.17 0.93
C LEU A 198 -15.94 -5.23 0.81
N GLN A 199 -16.14 -4.55 -0.33
CA GLN A 199 -17.06 -3.42 -0.45
C GLN A 199 -18.54 -3.72 -0.15
N GLU A 200 -18.97 -4.98 -0.30
CA GLU A 200 -20.35 -5.42 -0.03
C GLU A 200 -20.54 -5.86 1.44
N SER A 201 -19.47 -5.87 2.25
CA SER A 201 -19.50 -6.27 3.66
C SER A 201 -20.16 -5.22 4.53
N LYS A 202 -20.96 -5.69 5.49
CA LYS A 202 -21.53 -4.84 6.56
C LYS A 202 -20.49 -4.49 7.63
N SER A 203 -19.40 -5.23 7.70
CA SER A 203 -18.32 -5.05 8.69
C SER A 203 -17.25 -4.06 8.23
N LEU A 204 -17.14 -3.78 6.93
CA LEU A 204 -16.26 -2.73 6.42
C LEU A 204 -16.91 -1.37 6.63
N LYS A 205 -16.38 -0.59 7.58
CA LYS A 205 -16.99 0.66 8.01
C LYS A 205 -16.65 1.79 7.03
N PRO A 206 -17.65 2.61 6.61
CA PRO A 206 -17.40 3.78 5.77
C PRO A 206 -16.36 4.75 6.36
N GLU A 207 -16.33 4.90 7.68
CA GLU A 207 -15.37 5.77 8.38
C GLU A 207 -13.94 5.23 8.28
N THR A 208 -13.76 3.91 8.38
CA THR A 208 -12.46 3.25 8.19
C THR A 208 -11.97 3.50 6.76
N VAL A 209 -12.82 3.28 5.76
CA VAL A 209 -12.47 3.49 4.34
C VAL A 209 -12.14 4.96 4.07
N SER A 210 -12.91 5.90 4.61
CA SER A 210 -12.63 7.33 4.53
C SER A 210 -11.28 7.70 5.17
N GLY A 211 -10.98 7.13 6.34
CA GLY A 211 -9.70 7.32 7.02
C GLY A 211 -8.52 6.78 6.21
N VAL A 212 -8.64 5.59 5.62
CA VAL A 212 -7.63 5.01 4.73
C VAL A 212 -7.42 5.90 3.50
N LYS A 213 -8.50 6.36 2.84
CA LYS A 213 -8.39 7.28 1.70
C LYS A 213 -7.70 8.59 2.08
N LYS A 214 -7.96 9.15 3.26
CA LYS A 214 -7.24 10.34 3.76
C LYS A 214 -5.76 10.06 3.93
N TRP A 215 -5.40 8.91 4.48
CA TRP A 215 -4.00 8.49 4.61
C TRP A 215 -3.31 8.38 3.25
N PHE A 216 -3.93 7.67 2.29
CA PHE A 216 -3.39 7.51 0.94
C PHE A 216 -3.27 8.85 0.20
N SER A 217 -4.21 9.78 0.39
CA SER A 217 -4.14 11.13 -0.19
C SER A 217 -2.95 11.93 0.35
N ALA A 218 -2.74 11.91 1.67
CA ALA A 218 -1.58 12.53 2.29
C ALA A 218 -0.27 11.87 1.86
N TYR A 219 -0.25 10.53 1.77
CA TYR A 219 0.94 9.79 1.37
C TYR A 219 1.29 10.04 -0.10
N LEU A 220 0.30 10.05 -0.99
CA LEU A 220 0.49 10.37 -2.41
C LEU A 220 1.05 11.79 -2.60
N THR A 221 0.53 12.76 -1.84
CA THR A 221 1.07 14.13 -1.83
C THR A 221 2.52 14.15 -1.39
N TRP A 222 2.85 13.48 -0.27
CA TRP A 222 4.24 13.36 0.18
C TRP A 222 5.12 12.64 -0.87
N LEU A 223 4.60 11.60 -1.52
CA LEU A 223 5.31 10.80 -2.50
C LEU A 223 5.65 11.61 -3.77
N THR A 224 4.79 12.54 -4.19
CA THR A 224 5.05 13.40 -5.36
C THR A 224 5.91 14.63 -5.04
N ASP A 225 5.81 15.15 -3.82
CA ASP A 225 6.33 16.47 -3.50
C ASP A 225 7.61 16.46 -2.65
N SER A 226 7.83 15.41 -1.86
CA SER A 226 9.00 15.29 -0.98
C SER A 226 10.31 15.10 -1.74
N ALA A 227 11.43 15.43 -1.10
CA ALA A 227 12.76 15.19 -1.66
C ALA A 227 13.02 13.69 -1.89
N ASN A 228 12.61 12.82 -0.97
CA ASN A 228 12.74 11.37 -1.11
C ASN A 228 11.90 10.85 -2.28
N GLY A 229 10.64 11.28 -2.38
CA GLY A 229 9.75 10.91 -3.48
C GLY A 229 10.27 11.35 -4.84
N LYS A 230 10.72 12.61 -4.95
CA LYS A 230 11.35 13.13 -6.18
C LYS A 230 12.62 12.39 -6.55
N SER A 231 13.42 11.97 -5.57
CA SER A 231 14.65 11.20 -5.79
C SER A 231 14.33 9.80 -6.33
N GLU A 232 13.42 9.06 -5.68
CA GLU A 232 13.01 7.71 -6.11
C GLU A 232 12.39 7.72 -7.51
N ARG A 233 11.58 8.75 -7.82
CA ARG A 233 11.03 8.95 -9.15
C ARG A 233 12.11 9.04 -10.24
N LEU A 234 13.31 9.53 -9.93
CA LEU A 234 14.39 9.67 -10.91
C LEU A 234 15.23 8.40 -11.09
N GLU A 235 14.98 7.36 -10.29
CA GLU A 235 15.69 6.09 -10.41
C GLU A 235 15.42 5.44 -11.77
N LYS A 236 16.49 4.94 -12.39
CA LYS A 236 16.44 4.38 -13.75
C LYS A 236 16.16 2.88 -13.76
N ASN A 237 16.24 2.22 -12.61
CA ASN A 237 16.07 0.78 -12.43
C ASN A 237 14.67 0.48 -11.86
N ASN A 238 14.47 -0.74 -11.36
CA ASN A 238 13.26 -1.23 -10.70
C ASN A 238 12.62 -0.28 -9.66
N HIS A 239 13.41 0.57 -9.01
CA HIS A 239 12.90 1.58 -8.07
C HIS A 239 11.97 2.58 -8.75
N GLY A 240 12.36 3.10 -9.92
CA GLY A 240 11.53 4.03 -10.69
C GLY A 240 10.22 3.41 -11.14
N THR A 241 10.23 2.15 -11.57
CA THR A 241 9.02 1.42 -11.97
C THR A 241 8.08 1.18 -10.78
N ASN A 242 8.63 0.77 -9.63
CA ASN A 242 7.82 0.53 -8.43
C ASN A 242 7.31 1.84 -7.79
N TYR A 243 8.02 2.96 -7.99
CA TYR A 243 7.50 4.29 -7.66
C TYR A 243 6.29 4.63 -8.52
N ASP A 244 6.43 4.50 -9.85
CA ASP A 244 5.36 4.80 -10.79
C ASP A 244 4.11 3.95 -10.51
N LEU A 245 4.27 2.64 -10.28
CA LEU A 245 3.20 1.72 -9.92
C LEU A 245 2.42 2.23 -8.68
N GLN A 246 3.12 2.60 -7.61
CA GLN A 246 2.49 3.14 -6.41
C GLN A 246 1.73 4.44 -6.70
N VAL A 247 2.33 5.38 -7.44
CA VAL A 247 1.67 6.66 -7.78
C VAL A 247 0.40 6.44 -8.60
N ILE A 248 0.45 5.58 -9.62
CA ILE A 248 -0.69 5.31 -10.51
C ILE A 248 -1.82 4.63 -9.74
N ASP A 249 -1.51 3.57 -8.99
CA ASP A 249 -2.48 2.81 -8.20
C ASP A 249 -3.18 3.69 -7.16
N PHE A 250 -2.40 4.46 -6.38
CA PHE A 250 -2.97 5.32 -5.34
C PHE A 250 -3.77 6.48 -5.94
N ALA A 251 -3.32 7.03 -7.07
CA ALA A 251 -4.08 8.05 -7.78
C ALA A 251 -5.44 7.50 -8.24
N LEU A 252 -5.50 6.30 -8.82
CA LEU A 252 -6.74 5.67 -9.24
C LEU A 252 -7.65 5.33 -8.04
N PHE A 253 -7.10 4.83 -6.93
CA PHE A 253 -7.85 4.57 -5.71
C PHE A 253 -8.53 5.84 -5.16
N LEU A 254 -7.88 6.99 -5.33
CA LEU A 254 -8.37 8.31 -4.94
C LEU A 254 -9.18 9.02 -6.03
N ASP A 255 -9.51 8.32 -7.12
CA ASP A 255 -10.20 8.85 -8.32
C ASP A 255 -9.48 10.02 -9.02
N ASN A 256 -8.18 10.17 -8.81
CA ASN A 256 -7.32 11.12 -9.50
C ASN A 256 -6.78 10.55 -10.82
N LYS A 257 -7.69 10.32 -11.77
CA LYS A 257 -7.37 9.76 -13.10
C LYS A 257 -6.42 10.64 -13.91
N GLU A 258 -6.44 11.95 -13.69
CA GLU A 258 -5.54 12.89 -14.36
C GLU A 258 -4.09 12.65 -13.97
N LEU A 259 -3.81 12.53 -12.66
CA LEU A 259 -2.46 12.22 -12.17
C LEU A 259 -1.98 10.85 -12.70
N ALA A 260 -2.83 9.83 -12.62
CA ALA A 260 -2.51 8.50 -13.14
C ALA A 260 -2.12 8.54 -14.63
N LYS A 261 -2.96 9.18 -15.47
CA LYS A 261 -2.71 9.33 -16.92
C LYS A 261 -1.43 10.12 -17.21
N ARG A 262 -1.19 11.21 -16.46
CA ARG A 262 0.01 12.03 -16.62
C ARG A 262 1.27 11.23 -16.26
N THR A 263 1.27 10.53 -15.12
CA THR A 263 2.41 9.68 -14.71
C THR A 263 2.69 8.61 -15.76
N LEU A 264 1.67 7.89 -16.23
CA LEU A 264 1.80 6.88 -17.28
C LEU A 264 2.45 7.44 -18.55
N SER A 265 1.91 8.54 -19.07
CA SER A 265 2.31 9.09 -20.38
C SER A 265 3.64 9.84 -20.35
N SER A 266 3.92 10.61 -19.29
CA SER A 266 5.09 11.50 -19.25
C SER A 266 6.28 10.92 -18.51
N ILE A 267 6.09 9.86 -17.71
CA ILE A 267 7.15 9.27 -16.88
C ILE A 267 7.28 7.79 -17.20
N THR A 268 6.21 7.01 -17.04
CA THR A 268 6.28 5.55 -17.05
C THR A 268 6.60 4.98 -18.42
N ILE A 269 5.82 5.28 -19.47
CA ILE A 269 6.08 4.77 -20.83
C ILE A 269 7.51 5.10 -21.31
N PRO A 270 8.02 6.34 -21.16
CA PRO A 270 9.41 6.66 -21.49
C PRO A 270 10.48 5.83 -20.76
N ARG A 271 10.19 5.20 -19.62
CA ARG A 271 11.17 4.33 -18.93
C ARG A 271 11.44 3.04 -19.69
N LEU A 272 10.54 2.57 -20.57
CA LEU A 272 10.77 1.35 -21.35
C LEU A 272 12.09 1.45 -22.12
N ASP A 273 12.33 2.57 -22.79
CA ASP A 273 13.54 2.84 -23.58
C ASP A 273 14.81 2.96 -22.72
N VAL A 274 14.66 3.20 -21.41
CA VAL A 274 15.77 3.33 -20.46
C VAL A 274 16.08 1.99 -19.78
N GLN A 275 15.04 1.20 -19.52
CA GLN A 275 15.14 -0.02 -18.72
C GLN A 275 15.35 -1.28 -19.53
N PHE A 276 14.93 -1.29 -20.79
CA PHE A 276 15.05 -2.45 -21.67
C PHE A 276 16.00 -2.17 -22.83
N ASP A 277 16.85 -3.15 -23.15
CA ASP A 277 17.60 -3.13 -24.40
C ASP A 277 16.75 -3.69 -25.57
N THR A 278 17.31 -3.69 -26.77
CA THR A 278 16.62 -4.17 -27.98
C THR A 278 16.29 -5.67 -27.95
N ASP A 279 16.96 -6.44 -27.09
CA ASP A 279 16.73 -7.87 -26.89
C ASP A 279 15.75 -8.13 -25.74
N GLY A 280 15.21 -7.07 -25.11
CA GLY A 280 14.31 -7.16 -23.96
C GLY A 280 15.01 -7.48 -22.64
N ARG A 281 16.35 -7.40 -22.57
CA ARG A 281 17.07 -7.52 -21.29
C ARG A 281 16.88 -6.25 -20.47
N GLN A 282 17.10 -6.37 -19.17
CA GLN A 282 17.07 -5.25 -18.23
C GLN A 282 18.47 -4.97 -17.68
N PRO A 283 19.32 -4.17 -18.36
CA PRO A 283 20.75 -4.09 -18.05
C PRO A 283 21.06 -3.74 -16.59
N LEU A 284 20.32 -2.79 -16.02
CA LEU A 284 20.51 -2.34 -14.64
C LEU A 284 20.15 -3.42 -13.59
N GLU A 285 19.23 -4.33 -13.94
CA GLU A 285 18.84 -5.44 -13.06
C GLU A 285 19.76 -6.65 -13.25
N THR A 286 20.14 -6.94 -14.49
CA THR A 286 21.07 -8.03 -14.80
C THR A 286 22.48 -7.80 -14.27
N ALA A 287 22.86 -6.54 -14.03
CA ALA A 287 24.14 -6.17 -13.39
C ALA A 287 24.18 -6.44 -11.88
N ARG A 288 23.05 -6.79 -11.25
CA ARG A 288 22.96 -6.99 -9.80
C ARG A 288 23.43 -8.39 -9.41
N THR A 289 23.97 -8.51 -8.20
CA THR A 289 24.41 -9.81 -7.65
C THR A 289 23.29 -10.84 -7.54
N ASN A 290 22.04 -10.39 -7.39
CA ASN A 290 20.84 -11.22 -7.39
C ASN A 290 19.93 -10.87 -8.57
N SER A 291 20.48 -10.98 -9.78
CA SER A 291 19.87 -10.49 -11.02
C SER A 291 18.48 -11.07 -11.28
N TRP A 292 18.27 -12.37 -11.03
CA TRP A 292 16.98 -13.02 -11.24
C TRP A 292 15.85 -12.35 -10.45
N ASP A 293 16.07 -12.07 -9.17
CA ASP A 293 15.06 -11.43 -8.33
C ASP A 293 14.76 -10.00 -8.78
N TYR A 294 15.77 -9.22 -9.18
CA TYR A 294 15.57 -7.85 -9.64
C TYR A 294 14.82 -7.80 -10.98
N VAL A 295 15.17 -8.67 -11.93
CA VAL A 295 14.50 -8.80 -13.23
C VAL A 295 13.02 -9.15 -13.02
N ASN A 296 12.71 -10.12 -12.17
CA ASN A 296 11.33 -10.53 -11.90
C ASN A 296 10.55 -9.47 -11.13
N MET A 297 11.17 -8.80 -10.16
CA MET A 297 10.52 -7.71 -9.40
C MET A 297 10.16 -6.53 -10.30
N ASN A 298 11.02 -6.18 -11.25
CA ASN A 298 10.74 -5.10 -12.18
C ASN A 298 9.65 -5.50 -13.19
N LEU A 299 9.71 -6.73 -13.74
CA LEU A 299 8.66 -7.24 -14.62
C LEU A 299 7.30 -7.32 -13.93
N ASP A 300 7.24 -7.78 -12.68
CA ASP A 300 6.00 -7.80 -11.89
C ASP A 300 5.39 -6.39 -11.78
N ALA A 301 6.22 -5.37 -11.53
CA ALA A 301 5.76 -3.99 -11.48
C ALA A 301 5.23 -3.51 -12.85
N TRP A 302 5.93 -3.80 -13.95
CA TRP A 302 5.48 -3.50 -15.31
C TRP A 302 4.16 -4.18 -15.66
N MET A 303 4.01 -5.46 -15.31
CA MET A 303 2.78 -6.21 -15.57
C MET A 303 1.59 -5.67 -14.78
N LYS A 304 1.81 -5.18 -13.56
CA LYS A 304 0.77 -4.51 -12.77
C LYS A 304 0.40 -3.16 -13.36
N ILE A 305 1.40 -2.35 -13.75
CA ILE A 305 1.18 -1.08 -14.45
C ILE A 305 0.36 -1.29 -15.72
N ALA A 306 0.64 -2.33 -16.50
CA ALA A 306 -0.08 -2.61 -17.74
C ALA A 306 -1.58 -2.90 -17.55
N LYS A 307 -2.02 -3.23 -16.33
CA LYS A 307 -3.42 -3.45 -15.98
C LYS A 307 -4.15 -2.18 -15.53
N LEU A 308 -3.41 -1.16 -15.07
CA LEU A 308 -3.92 0.12 -14.56
C LEU A 308 -4.19 1.11 -15.71
#